data_AF-A0A132NM69-F1
#
_entry.id   AF-A0A132NM69-F1
#
_cell.length_a   1.000
_cell.length_b   1.000
_cell.length_c   1.000
_cell.angle_alpha   90.00
_cell.angle_beta   90.00
_cell.angle_gamma   90.00
#
_symmetry.space_group_name_H-M   'P 1'
#
loop_
_entity.id
_entity.type
_entity.pdbx_description
1 polymer ?
#
loop_
_entity_poly.entity_id
_entity_poly.type
_entity_poly.pdbx_seq_one_letter_code
_entity_poly.pdbx_strand_id
1 'polypeptide(L)'
;MDSEYPQNGVCAPKATRAATCSDSPVSGGVCNACTDGYFRMNGGCYETTRYPGKSVCTQVASSGGTCQTAAPGYKLDNGNLVTCPEGCSACTSSTACTTCADGYVLVGNACTKCDASCLTCETDATKCKACANGYYKAASAAGPCTSCESNSGGITGVKGCASCAAPSTGTGPVLCYLVGMSALLLVSHVSPHPYRVRRMVAERPRGSG
;
A
#
# COMPACT_ATOMS: atom_id res chain seq x y z
N MET A 1 23.52 7.92 -32.48
CA MET A 1 22.57 6.84 -32.80
C MET A 1 22.43 6.03 -31.53
N ASP A 2 21.31 6.24 -30.84
CA ASP A 2 21.10 5.75 -29.48
C ASP A 2 20.88 4.24 -29.52
N SER A 3 21.94 3.49 -29.23
CA SER A 3 21.92 2.01 -29.16
C SER A 3 21.53 1.50 -27.77
N GLU A 4 21.02 2.41 -26.94
CA GLU A 4 20.52 2.15 -25.60
C GLU A 4 19.03 1.84 -25.65
N TYR A 5 18.54 1.07 -24.69
CA TYR A 5 17.12 0.78 -24.50
C TYR A 5 16.84 0.56 -23.01
N PRO A 6 15.58 0.65 -22.55
CA PRO A 6 15.24 0.36 -21.17
C PRO A 6 15.40 -1.14 -20.86
N GLN A 7 16.29 -1.46 -19.92
CA GLN A 7 16.44 -2.78 -19.32
C GLN A 7 16.09 -2.67 -17.84
N ASN A 8 14.99 -3.32 -17.42
CA ASN A 8 14.48 -3.21 -16.05
C ASN A 8 14.35 -1.76 -15.55
N GLY A 9 13.94 -0.85 -16.44
CA GLY A 9 13.74 0.57 -16.14
C GLY A 9 15.00 1.44 -16.15
N VAL A 10 16.17 0.89 -16.48
CA VAL A 10 17.42 1.64 -16.64
C VAL A 10 17.86 1.60 -18.10
N CYS A 11 18.33 2.71 -18.67
CA CYS A 11 18.86 2.71 -20.03
C CYS A 11 20.17 1.91 -20.08
N ALA A 12 20.25 0.93 -20.97
CA ALA A 12 21.40 0.04 -21.12
C ALA A 12 21.81 -0.11 -22.60
N PRO A 13 23.11 -0.09 -22.92
CA PRO A 13 23.59 -0.28 -24.29
C PRO A 13 23.53 -1.75 -24.73
N LYS A 14 23.23 -2.00 -26.01
CA LYS A 14 23.25 -3.35 -26.59
C LYS A 14 24.64 -4.00 -26.63
N ALA A 15 25.73 -3.22 -26.58
CA ALA A 15 27.11 -3.73 -26.69
C ALA A 15 27.58 -4.63 -25.51
N THR A 16 26.71 -4.91 -24.54
CA THR A 16 27.04 -5.72 -23.36
C THR A 16 26.85 -7.22 -23.61
N ARG A 17 27.70 -8.04 -23.00
CA ARG A 17 27.65 -9.52 -23.04
C ARG A 17 26.37 -10.13 -22.41
N ALA A 18 25.54 -9.31 -21.77
CA ALA A 18 24.26 -9.67 -21.14
C ALA A 18 23.09 -8.87 -21.74
N ALA A 19 23.15 -8.55 -23.04
CA ALA A 19 22.10 -7.82 -23.73
C ALA A 19 20.77 -8.60 -23.64
N THR A 20 19.77 -7.98 -23.05
CA THR A 20 18.41 -8.52 -22.92
C THR A 20 17.55 -8.26 -24.17
N CYS A 21 18.11 -7.51 -25.12
CA CYS A 21 17.51 -7.19 -26.41
C CYS A 21 18.16 -7.93 -27.57
N SER A 22 17.34 -8.56 -28.39
CA SER A 22 17.75 -9.33 -29.57
C SER A 22 17.92 -8.46 -30.84
N ASP A 23 17.31 -7.28 -30.92
CA ASP A 23 17.33 -6.39 -32.11
C ASP A 23 18.72 -5.89 -32.51
N SER A 24 19.13 -5.99 -33.77
CA SER A 24 20.42 -5.47 -34.25
C SER A 24 20.27 -4.70 -35.57
N PRO A 25 20.52 -3.37 -35.61
CA PRO A 25 20.82 -2.49 -34.48
C PRO A 25 19.58 -2.19 -33.63
N VAL A 26 19.77 -1.74 -32.38
CA VAL A 26 18.72 -1.02 -31.63
C VAL A 26 18.61 0.37 -32.21
N SER A 27 17.39 0.79 -32.54
CA SER A 27 17.10 2.10 -33.14
C SER A 27 16.02 2.81 -32.36
N GLY A 28 16.22 4.11 -32.11
CA GLY A 28 15.22 4.96 -31.46
C GLY A 28 14.94 4.62 -29.99
N GLY A 29 15.87 3.99 -29.28
CA GLY A 29 15.68 3.67 -27.87
C GLY A 29 14.79 2.47 -27.58
N VAL A 30 14.37 1.72 -28.62
CA VAL A 30 13.34 0.68 -28.52
C VAL A 30 13.92 -0.69 -28.82
N CYS A 31 13.62 -1.65 -27.94
CA CYS A 31 13.79 -3.07 -28.18
C CYS A 31 12.44 -3.73 -28.51
N ASN A 32 12.35 -4.36 -29.68
CA ASN A 32 11.15 -5.03 -30.17
C ASN A 32 11.13 -6.52 -29.83
N ALA A 33 12.29 -7.17 -29.75
CA ALA A 33 12.45 -8.57 -29.36
C ALA A 33 13.37 -8.72 -28.15
N CYS A 34 12.86 -9.27 -27.06
CA CYS A 34 13.63 -9.57 -25.85
C CYS A 34 14.13 -11.01 -25.86
N THR A 35 15.24 -11.27 -25.16
CA THR A 35 15.73 -12.63 -24.92
C THR A 35 14.81 -13.41 -23.97
N ASP A 36 14.97 -14.73 -23.92
CA ASP A 36 14.24 -15.60 -23.00
C ASP A 36 14.34 -15.12 -21.55
N GLY A 37 13.24 -15.23 -20.82
CA GLY A 37 13.12 -14.73 -19.45
C GLY A 37 12.78 -13.23 -19.34
N TYR A 38 12.72 -12.49 -20.45
CA TYR A 38 12.32 -11.09 -20.48
C TYR A 38 11.08 -10.87 -21.35
N PHE A 39 10.18 -10.01 -20.88
CA PHE A 39 9.01 -9.56 -21.64
C PHE A 39 9.17 -8.09 -22.07
N ARG A 40 8.49 -7.72 -23.15
CA ARG A 40 8.50 -6.36 -23.67
C ARG A 40 7.51 -5.45 -22.94
N MET A 41 7.95 -4.25 -22.57
CA MET A 41 7.08 -3.19 -22.04
C MET A 41 7.67 -1.81 -22.38
N ASN A 42 6.88 -0.86 -22.89
CA ASN A 42 7.35 0.52 -23.17
C ASN A 42 8.71 0.59 -23.91
N GLY A 43 8.89 -0.27 -24.92
CA GLY A 43 10.12 -0.34 -25.72
C GLY A 43 11.35 -0.91 -25.03
N GLY A 44 11.20 -1.53 -23.86
CA GLY A 44 12.30 -2.19 -23.14
C GLY A 44 12.04 -3.65 -22.81
N CYS A 45 13.02 -4.29 -22.18
CA CYS A 45 12.98 -5.69 -21.75
C CYS A 45 13.03 -5.79 -20.21
N TYR A 46 12.09 -6.56 -19.65
CA TYR A 46 11.84 -6.60 -18.20
C TYR A 46 11.69 -8.05 -17.71
N GLU A 47 12.15 -8.29 -16.49
CA GLU A 47 11.94 -9.55 -15.78
C GLU A 47 10.81 -9.43 -14.74
N THR A 48 10.30 -10.57 -14.26
CA THR A 48 9.15 -10.62 -13.32
C THR A 48 9.56 -10.52 -11.85
N THR A 49 10.86 -10.53 -11.55
CA THR A 49 11.42 -10.48 -10.19
C THR A 49 11.86 -9.07 -9.78
N ARG A 50 11.97 -8.14 -10.74
CA ARG A 50 12.49 -6.78 -10.52
C ARG A 50 11.50 -5.72 -10.98
N TYR A 51 11.44 -4.61 -10.25
CA TYR A 51 10.65 -3.46 -10.69
C TYR A 51 11.32 -2.78 -11.91
N PRO A 52 10.54 -2.26 -12.86
CA PRO A 52 9.07 -2.21 -12.83
C PRO A 52 8.38 -3.50 -13.32
N GLY A 53 9.10 -4.46 -13.91
CA GLY A 53 8.50 -5.62 -14.55
C GLY A 53 7.62 -6.49 -13.63
N LYS A 54 8.06 -6.72 -12.39
CA LYS A 54 7.30 -7.40 -11.33
C LYS A 54 5.90 -6.81 -11.08
N SER A 55 5.70 -5.52 -11.37
CA SER A 55 4.41 -4.85 -11.13
C SER A 55 3.35 -5.12 -12.20
N VAL A 56 3.76 -5.62 -13.38
CA VAL A 56 2.86 -5.79 -14.53
C VAL A 56 2.77 -7.23 -15.01
N CYS A 57 3.78 -8.05 -14.71
CA CYS A 57 3.88 -9.42 -15.18
C CYS A 57 4.39 -10.33 -14.06
N THR A 58 3.75 -11.50 -13.91
CA THR A 58 4.16 -12.53 -12.94
C THR A 58 4.88 -13.69 -13.61
N GLN A 59 4.68 -13.90 -14.91
CA GLN A 59 5.35 -14.95 -15.68
C GLN A 59 5.61 -14.52 -17.13
N VAL A 60 6.83 -14.70 -17.61
CA VAL A 60 7.21 -14.48 -19.01
C VAL A 60 6.88 -15.72 -19.84
N ALA A 61 6.47 -15.52 -21.10
CA ALA A 61 6.28 -16.62 -22.04
C ALA A 61 7.61 -17.37 -22.28
N SER A 62 7.54 -18.69 -22.48
CA SER A 62 8.74 -19.52 -22.69
C SER A 62 9.57 -19.10 -23.91
N SER A 63 8.95 -18.45 -24.89
CA SER A 63 9.61 -17.91 -26.09
C SER A 63 10.21 -16.50 -25.91
N GLY A 64 10.14 -15.93 -24.70
CA GLY A 64 10.50 -14.54 -24.45
C GLY A 64 9.57 -13.52 -25.14
N GLY A 65 9.84 -12.24 -24.91
CA GLY A 65 9.21 -11.11 -25.62
C GLY A 65 7.81 -10.73 -25.15
N THR A 66 7.02 -11.65 -24.57
CA THR A 66 5.67 -11.35 -24.04
C THR A 66 5.48 -11.82 -22.61
N CYS A 67 4.54 -11.18 -21.93
CA CYS A 67 4.07 -11.64 -20.64
C CYS A 67 3.06 -12.78 -20.83
N GLN A 68 3.26 -13.90 -20.14
CA GLN A 68 2.37 -15.07 -20.14
C GLN A 68 1.25 -14.93 -19.10
N THR A 69 1.58 -14.39 -17.94
CA THR A 69 0.64 -14.20 -16.84
C THR A 69 0.77 -12.78 -16.31
N ALA A 70 -0.26 -11.96 -16.54
CA ALA A 70 -0.30 -10.57 -16.10
C ALA A 70 -0.35 -10.49 -14.56
N ALA A 71 0.18 -9.40 -14.01
CA ALA A 71 -0.01 -9.06 -12.60
C ALA A 71 -1.41 -8.47 -12.35
N PRO A 72 -1.92 -8.47 -11.10
CA PRO A 72 -3.18 -7.82 -10.77
C PRO A 72 -3.22 -6.36 -11.26
N GLY A 73 -4.35 -5.97 -11.85
CA GLY A 73 -4.52 -4.66 -12.51
C GLY A 73 -4.12 -4.62 -13.98
N TYR A 74 -3.69 -5.75 -14.55
CA TYR A 74 -3.37 -5.88 -15.96
C TYR A 74 -4.05 -7.11 -16.57
N LYS A 75 -4.32 -7.03 -17.87
CA LYS A 75 -4.72 -8.17 -18.70
C LYS A 75 -3.79 -8.32 -19.89
N LEU A 76 -3.85 -9.49 -20.52
CA LEU A 76 -3.23 -9.72 -21.82
C LEU A 76 -4.28 -9.56 -22.92
N ASP A 77 -3.96 -8.73 -23.91
CA ASP A 77 -4.76 -8.51 -25.11
C ASP A 77 -3.86 -8.74 -26.33
N ASN A 78 -4.05 -9.87 -27.02
CA ASN A 78 -3.20 -10.31 -28.12
C ASN A 78 -1.69 -10.27 -27.79
N GLY A 79 -1.31 -10.69 -26.57
CA GLY A 79 0.07 -10.71 -26.09
C GLY A 79 0.60 -9.37 -25.58
N ASN A 80 -0.19 -8.29 -25.65
CA ASN A 80 0.16 -7.00 -25.08
C ASN A 80 -0.44 -6.84 -23.69
N LEU A 81 0.29 -6.21 -22.78
CA LEU A 81 -0.21 -5.83 -21.47
C LEU A 81 -1.11 -4.60 -21.59
N VAL A 82 -2.34 -4.73 -21.11
CA VAL A 82 -3.33 -3.64 -21.05
C VAL A 82 -3.71 -3.42 -19.59
N THR A 83 -3.72 -2.15 -19.17
CA THR A 83 -4.14 -1.77 -17.82
C THR A 83 -5.65 -1.91 -17.66
N CYS A 84 -6.06 -2.49 -16.53
CA CYS A 84 -7.45 -2.56 -16.13
C CYS A 84 -7.98 -1.20 -15.61
N PRO A 85 -9.30 -1.00 -15.53
CA PRO A 85 -9.88 0.17 -14.88
C PRO A 85 -9.34 0.39 -13.46
N GLU A 86 -9.45 1.62 -12.95
CA GLU A 86 -9.06 1.94 -11.58
C GLU A 86 -9.74 1.01 -10.55
N GLY A 87 -8.99 0.58 -9.54
CA GLY A 87 -9.49 -0.29 -8.48
C GLY A 87 -9.76 -1.74 -8.91
N CYS A 88 -9.43 -2.10 -10.15
CA CYS A 88 -9.66 -3.44 -10.68
C CYS A 88 -8.39 -4.31 -10.56
N SER A 89 -8.54 -5.54 -10.08
CA SER A 89 -7.46 -6.54 -10.05
C SER A 89 -7.49 -7.47 -11.26
N ALA A 90 -8.66 -7.71 -11.86
CA ALA A 90 -8.81 -8.46 -13.11
C ALA A 90 -9.98 -7.91 -13.96
N CYS A 91 -9.77 -7.77 -15.26
CA CYS A 91 -10.71 -7.14 -16.20
C CYS A 91 -10.81 -7.89 -17.53
N THR A 92 -11.95 -7.73 -18.21
CA THR A 92 -12.15 -8.22 -19.60
C THR A 92 -11.74 -7.17 -20.63
N SER A 93 -11.84 -5.89 -20.29
CA SER A 93 -11.40 -4.76 -21.11
C SER A 93 -10.83 -3.64 -20.25
N SER A 94 -10.29 -2.60 -20.88
CA SER A 94 -9.87 -1.38 -20.19
C SER A 94 -11.03 -0.59 -19.55
N THR A 95 -12.28 -1.03 -19.74
CA THR A 95 -13.50 -0.37 -19.23
C THR A 95 -14.41 -1.30 -18.42
N ALA A 96 -14.13 -2.61 -18.37
CA ALA A 96 -14.97 -3.59 -17.70
C ALA A 96 -14.15 -4.49 -16.77
N CYS A 97 -14.41 -4.35 -15.48
CA CYS A 97 -13.79 -5.13 -14.42
C CYS A 97 -14.61 -6.37 -14.05
N THR A 98 -13.93 -7.46 -13.69
CA THR A 98 -14.55 -8.69 -13.18
C THR A 98 -14.19 -8.95 -11.73
N THR A 99 -13.03 -8.47 -11.28
CA THR A 99 -12.58 -8.63 -9.90
C THR A 99 -11.95 -7.33 -9.43
N CYS A 100 -12.42 -6.81 -8.31
CA CYS A 100 -11.85 -5.61 -7.72
C CYS A 100 -10.60 -5.90 -6.89
N ALA A 101 -9.75 -4.89 -6.76
CA ALA A 101 -8.67 -4.90 -5.79
C ALA A 101 -9.22 -4.76 -4.36
N ASP A 102 -8.39 -5.08 -3.38
CA ASP A 102 -8.76 -4.91 -1.97
C ASP A 102 -9.15 -3.44 -1.68
N GLY A 103 -10.22 -3.26 -0.90
CA GLY A 103 -10.79 -1.94 -0.60
C GLY A 103 -11.72 -1.39 -1.69
N TYR A 104 -12.14 -2.22 -2.66
CA TYR A 104 -13.14 -1.90 -3.66
C TYR A 104 -14.22 -2.98 -3.74
N VAL A 105 -15.42 -2.59 -4.16
CA VAL A 105 -16.55 -3.48 -4.46
C VAL A 105 -16.91 -3.41 -5.94
N LEU A 106 -17.28 -4.56 -6.51
CA LEU A 106 -17.79 -4.63 -7.88
C LEU A 106 -19.26 -4.21 -7.92
N VAL A 107 -19.54 -3.10 -8.60
CA VAL A 107 -20.90 -2.60 -8.86
C VAL A 107 -21.10 -2.58 -10.38
N GLY A 108 -21.91 -3.52 -10.88
CA GLY A 108 -21.96 -3.79 -12.31
C GLY A 108 -20.61 -4.31 -12.82
N ASN A 109 -20.00 -3.58 -13.75
CA ASN A 109 -18.66 -3.90 -14.30
C ASN A 109 -17.58 -2.92 -13.83
N ALA A 110 -17.83 -2.14 -12.77
CA ALA A 110 -16.90 -1.14 -12.27
C ALA A 110 -16.57 -1.38 -10.80
N CYS A 111 -15.35 -1.06 -10.42
CA CYS A 111 -14.92 -1.11 -9.02
C CYS A 111 -15.15 0.23 -8.36
N THR A 112 -15.96 0.25 -7.33
CA THR A 112 -16.18 1.43 -6.51
C THR A 112 -15.39 1.29 -5.22
N LYS A 113 -14.61 2.31 -4.89
CA LYS A 113 -13.84 2.33 -3.64
C LYS A 113 -14.78 2.24 -2.45
N CYS A 114 -14.46 1.40 -1.49
CA CYS A 114 -15.22 1.34 -0.24
C CYS A 114 -15.19 2.71 0.46
N ASP A 115 -16.23 2.98 1.25
CA ASP A 115 -16.25 4.12 2.15
C ASP A 115 -14.99 4.14 3.02
N ALA A 116 -14.48 5.33 3.34
CA ALA A 116 -13.22 5.48 4.08
C ALA A 116 -13.25 4.82 5.48
N SER A 117 -14.45 4.62 6.05
CA SER A 117 -14.65 3.91 7.31
C SER A 117 -14.57 2.38 7.16
N CYS A 118 -14.62 1.84 5.94
CA CYS A 118 -14.52 0.42 5.67
C CYS A 118 -13.07 0.01 5.35
N LEU A 119 -12.61 -1.07 5.97
CA LEU A 119 -11.43 -1.79 5.49
C LEU A 119 -11.77 -2.62 4.24
N THR A 120 -12.91 -3.29 4.28
CA THR A 120 -13.50 -4.02 3.16
C THR A 120 -15.00 -3.78 3.12
N CYS A 121 -15.56 -3.74 1.94
CA CYS A 121 -17.00 -3.63 1.68
C CYS A 121 -17.48 -4.83 0.87
N GLU A 122 -18.79 -5.05 0.83
CA GLU A 122 -19.37 -6.25 0.22
C GLU A 122 -20.30 -5.94 -0.96
N THR A 123 -21.57 -5.61 -0.72
CA THR A 123 -22.55 -5.42 -1.80
C THR A 123 -22.56 -4.01 -2.37
N ASP A 124 -22.12 -3.02 -1.58
CA ASP A 124 -22.03 -1.62 -1.96
C ASP A 124 -20.87 -0.97 -1.20
N ALA A 125 -20.37 0.18 -1.70
CA ALA A 125 -19.22 0.87 -1.14
C ALA A 125 -19.38 1.24 0.35
N THR A 126 -20.62 1.50 0.77
CA THR A 126 -20.96 1.90 2.14
C THR A 126 -21.27 0.72 3.05
N LYS A 127 -21.40 -0.50 2.53
CA LYS A 127 -21.73 -1.70 3.33
C LYS A 127 -20.44 -2.39 3.77
N CYS A 128 -19.91 -1.94 4.91
CA CYS A 128 -18.64 -2.48 5.42
C CYS A 128 -18.79 -3.94 5.89
N LYS A 129 -17.94 -4.80 5.33
CA LYS A 129 -17.69 -6.14 5.83
C LYS A 129 -16.80 -6.08 7.08
N ALA A 130 -15.76 -5.26 7.02
CA ALA A 130 -14.89 -4.93 8.14
C ALA A 130 -14.62 -3.41 8.19
N CYS A 131 -14.48 -2.87 9.40
CA CYS A 131 -14.18 -1.45 9.60
C CYS A 131 -12.68 -1.18 9.53
N ALA A 132 -12.31 -0.02 9.01
CA ALA A 132 -10.95 0.48 9.08
C ALA A 132 -10.56 0.80 10.53
N ASN A 133 -9.27 0.88 10.81
CA ASN A 133 -8.77 1.31 12.12
C ASN A 133 -9.33 2.69 12.48
N GLY A 134 -9.68 2.89 13.75
CA GLY A 134 -10.36 4.10 14.22
C GLY A 134 -11.87 4.11 13.95
N TYR A 135 -12.44 3.01 13.45
CA TYR A 135 -13.88 2.84 13.24
C TYR A 135 -14.39 1.52 13.81
N TYR A 136 -15.68 1.47 14.13
CA TYR A 136 -16.37 0.28 14.63
C TYR A 136 -17.70 0.05 13.91
N LYS A 137 -18.17 -1.20 13.94
CA LYS A 137 -19.47 -1.59 13.41
C LYS A 137 -20.52 -1.48 14.50
N ALA A 138 -21.45 -0.54 14.36
CA ALA A 138 -22.61 -0.47 15.26
C ALA A 138 -23.57 -1.63 14.94
N ALA A 139 -24.17 -2.25 15.97
CA ALA A 139 -25.04 -3.41 15.81
C ALA A 139 -26.24 -3.16 14.86
N SER A 140 -26.65 -1.90 14.72
CA SER A 140 -27.78 -1.47 13.88
C SER A 140 -27.39 -0.90 12.51
N ALA A 141 -26.08 -0.85 12.16
CA ALA A 141 -25.64 -0.18 10.95
C ALA A 141 -25.52 -1.14 9.76
N ALA A 142 -26.48 -1.06 8.83
CA ALA A 142 -26.38 -1.60 7.48
C ALA A 142 -25.64 -0.63 6.51
N GLY A 143 -24.70 0.16 7.06
CA GLY A 143 -24.03 1.26 6.37
C GLY A 143 -22.57 1.43 6.81
N PRO A 144 -21.98 2.63 6.65
CA PRO A 144 -20.56 2.85 6.93
C PRO A 144 -20.27 2.65 8.43
N CYS A 145 -19.01 2.36 8.74
CA CYS A 145 -18.57 2.22 10.11
C CYS A 145 -18.52 3.58 10.80
N THR A 146 -18.74 3.58 12.12
CA THR A 146 -18.73 4.81 12.91
C THR A 146 -17.35 5.05 13.49
N SER A 147 -16.89 6.30 13.48
CA SER A 147 -15.61 6.67 14.09
C SER A 147 -15.61 6.40 15.60
N CYS A 148 -14.48 5.91 16.11
CA CYS A 148 -14.26 5.70 17.55
C CYS A 148 -14.33 6.99 18.37
N GLU A 149 -14.16 8.15 17.76
CA GLU A 149 -14.16 9.44 18.46
C GLU A 149 -15.53 10.13 18.43
N SER A 150 -16.46 9.66 17.59
CA SER A 150 -17.76 10.29 17.38
C SER A 150 -18.86 9.62 18.17
N ASN A 151 -19.81 10.42 18.66
CA ASN A 151 -21.04 9.93 19.25
C ASN A 151 -22.03 9.52 18.16
N SER A 152 -22.71 8.39 18.32
CA SER A 152 -23.71 7.90 17.37
C SER A 152 -24.70 6.94 18.02
N GLY A 153 -26.00 7.18 17.86
CA GLY A 153 -27.05 6.21 18.22
C GLY A 153 -27.01 5.69 19.67
N GLY A 154 -26.63 6.54 20.64
CA GLY A 154 -26.48 6.16 22.05
C GLY A 154 -25.09 5.63 22.42
N ILE A 155 -24.19 5.50 21.45
CA ILE A 155 -22.78 5.16 21.67
C ILE A 155 -21.96 6.44 21.79
N THR A 156 -21.12 6.53 22.81
CA THR A 156 -20.25 7.68 23.06
C THR A 156 -18.84 7.38 22.58
N GLY A 157 -18.29 8.25 21.74
CA GLY A 157 -16.91 8.14 21.27
C GLY A 157 -15.88 8.50 22.34
N VAL A 158 -14.65 8.02 22.17
CA VAL A 158 -13.50 8.35 23.03
C VAL A 158 -12.46 9.09 22.19
N LYS A 159 -12.17 10.34 22.56
CA LYS A 159 -11.18 11.17 21.87
C LYS A 159 -9.80 10.53 21.85
N GLY A 160 -9.13 10.57 20.70
CA GLY A 160 -7.80 9.98 20.51
C GLY A 160 -7.81 8.45 20.48
N CYS A 161 -8.96 7.81 20.32
CA CYS A 161 -9.02 6.36 20.24
C CYS A 161 -8.66 5.85 18.84
N ALA A 162 -7.52 5.15 18.73
CA ALA A 162 -7.00 4.60 17.48
C ALA A 162 -7.67 3.28 17.06
N SER A 163 -8.26 2.55 18.00
CA SER A 163 -9.01 1.32 17.72
C SER A 163 -10.03 1.05 18.82
N CYS A 164 -11.25 0.68 18.45
CA CYS A 164 -12.33 0.47 19.41
C CYS A 164 -13.34 -0.60 18.96
N ALA A 165 -14.16 -1.06 19.90
CA ALA A 165 -15.36 -1.84 19.64
C ALA A 165 -16.63 -1.16 20.16
N ALA A 166 -17.76 -1.43 19.51
CA ALA A 166 -19.07 -1.03 20.02
C ALA A 166 -19.35 -1.70 21.38
N PRO A 167 -20.07 -1.03 22.30
CA PRO A 167 -20.57 -1.68 23.51
C PRO A 167 -21.55 -2.80 23.15
N SER A 168 -21.49 -3.92 23.86
CA SER A 168 -22.35 -5.10 23.62
C SER A 168 -23.84 -4.82 23.84
N THR A 169 -24.16 -3.81 24.63
CA THR A 169 -25.52 -3.33 24.92
C THR A 169 -26.06 -2.35 23.87
N GLY A 170 -25.23 -1.95 22.88
CA GLY A 170 -25.60 -0.96 21.87
C GLY A 170 -25.72 0.48 22.39
N THR A 171 -25.39 0.74 23.66
CA THR A 171 -25.42 2.06 24.29
C THR A 171 -24.29 2.17 25.30
N GLY A 172 -23.68 3.35 25.41
CA GLY A 172 -22.53 3.60 26.30
C GLY A 172 -21.25 3.92 25.52
N PRO A 173 -20.11 4.10 26.22
CA PRO A 173 -18.86 4.43 25.56
C PRO A 173 -18.35 3.26 24.71
N VAL A 174 -17.66 3.57 23.61
CA VAL A 174 -16.87 2.55 22.89
C VAL A 174 -15.79 1.99 23.80
N LEU A 175 -15.49 0.69 23.64
CA LEU A 175 -14.35 0.09 24.31
C LEU A 175 -13.09 0.44 23.51
N CYS A 176 -12.27 1.37 24.03
CA CYS A 176 -11.04 1.79 23.38
C CYS A 176 -9.89 0.83 23.69
N TYR A 177 -9.29 0.24 22.65
CA TYR A 177 -8.17 -0.69 22.78
C TYR A 177 -6.81 0.01 22.70
N LEU A 178 -6.71 1.12 21.97
CA LEU A 178 -5.48 1.88 21.78
C LEU A 178 -5.79 3.37 21.77
N VAL A 179 -5.09 4.14 22.59
CA VAL A 179 -5.13 5.61 22.55
C VAL A 179 -3.94 6.08 21.71
N GLY A 180 -4.19 6.87 20.67
CA GLY A 180 -3.14 7.48 19.86
C GLY A 180 -2.23 8.31 20.75
N MET A 181 -0.91 8.08 20.66
CA MET A 181 0.13 8.69 21.50
C MET A 181 0.34 10.20 21.24
N SER A 182 -0.71 10.99 21.17
CA SER A 182 -0.65 12.45 21.01
C SER A 182 -1.05 13.17 22.29
N ALA A 183 -0.37 12.88 23.41
CA ALA A 183 -0.46 13.68 24.65
C ALA A 183 0.64 13.37 25.70
N LEU A 184 1.89 13.06 25.30
CA LEU A 184 3.03 13.02 26.25
C LEU A 184 3.84 14.32 26.28
N LEU A 185 3.32 15.40 25.70
CA LEU A 185 3.89 16.73 25.86
C LEU A 185 2.86 17.63 26.55
N LEU A 186 3.29 18.21 27.67
CA LEU A 186 2.66 19.26 28.47
C LEU A 186 1.86 18.82 29.72
N VAL A 187 2.58 18.32 30.72
CA VAL A 187 2.41 18.83 32.10
C VAL A 187 3.78 19.18 32.69
N SER A 188 4.47 20.13 32.07
CA SER A 188 5.63 20.81 32.68
C SER A 188 5.15 21.88 33.66
N HIS A 189 4.37 21.53 34.68
CA HIS A 189 4.03 22.45 35.78
C HIS A 189 4.25 21.75 37.13
N VAL A 190 5.52 21.58 37.49
CA VAL A 190 5.94 21.64 38.89
C VAL A 190 6.84 22.86 39.01
N SER A 191 6.31 23.89 39.66
CA SER A 191 7.00 25.14 40.00
C SER A 191 8.28 24.91 40.81
N PRO A 192 9.25 25.84 40.72
CA PRO A 192 10.60 25.64 41.24
C PRO A 192 10.66 25.90 42.74
N HIS A 193 11.17 24.95 43.52
CA HIS A 193 11.75 25.21 44.83
C HIS A 193 13.18 24.67 44.91
N PRO A 194 14.14 25.42 45.48
CA PRO A 194 15.56 25.21 45.28
C PRO A 194 16.07 24.12 46.23
N TYR A 195 16.27 22.91 45.74
CA TYR A 195 17.04 21.92 46.49
C TYR A 195 18.54 22.11 46.23
N ARG A 196 19.22 22.66 47.24
CA ARG A 196 20.68 22.72 47.34
C ARG A 196 21.30 21.32 47.18
N VAL A 197 22.09 21.13 46.14
CA VAL A 197 22.98 19.98 46.02
C VAL A 197 24.25 20.27 46.85
N ARG A 198 24.41 19.56 47.98
CA ARG A 198 25.70 19.50 48.70
C ARG A 198 26.66 18.62 47.89
N ARG A 199 27.67 19.25 47.30
CA ARG A 199 28.84 18.62 46.68
C ARG A 199 29.68 17.96 47.79
N MET A 200 29.77 16.62 47.84
CA MET A 200 30.84 15.95 48.57
C MET A 200 32.01 15.75 47.61
N VAL A 201 33.12 16.44 47.88
CA VAL A 201 34.41 16.21 47.22
C VAL A 201 35.14 15.15 48.04
N ALA A 202 35.50 14.04 47.39
CA ALA A 202 36.36 13.02 47.97
C ALA A 202 37.83 13.44 47.78
N GLU A 203 38.51 13.82 48.85
CA GLU A 203 39.96 14.03 48.86
C GLU A 203 40.68 12.71 49.15
N ARG A 204 41.68 12.39 48.31
CA ARG A 204 42.65 11.29 48.54
C ARG A 204 43.70 11.75 49.56
N PRO A 205 44.12 10.92 50.52
CA PRO A 205 45.33 11.21 51.30
C PRO A 205 46.60 10.80 50.53
N ARG A 206 47.56 11.72 50.46
CA ARG A 206 48.97 11.44 50.15
C ARG A 206 49.64 10.80 51.36
N GLY A 207 50.44 9.76 51.16
CA GLY A 207 51.31 9.20 52.19
C GLY A 207 52.54 10.07 52.47
N SER A 208 53.07 9.98 53.69
CA SER A 208 54.44 10.36 54.09
C SER A 208 54.72 9.73 55.45
N GLY A 209 55.82 8.96 55.56
CA GLY A 209 56.27 8.27 56.76
C GLY A 209 56.97 6.97 56.42
#